data_AF-A0A933V6R9-F1
#
_entry.id   AF-A0A933V6R9-F1
#
_cell.length_a   1.000
_cell.length_b   1.000
_cell.length_c   1.000
_cell.angle_alpha   90.00
_cell.angle_beta   90.00
_cell.angle_gamma   90.00
#
_symmetry.space_group_name_H-M   'P 1'
#
loop_
_entity.id
_entity.type
_entity.pdbx_description
1 polymer ?
#
loop_
_entity_poly.entity_id
_entity_poly.type
_entity_poly.pdbx_seq_one_letter_code
_entity_poly.pdbx_strand_id
1 'polypeptide(L)' 'YLDNISDQDIVGLNVPTGQPLVYELDADLKPIKSYYLGDEEAIKKAMDAVANQGKAK' A
#
# COMPACT_ATOMS: atom_id res chain seq x y z
N TYR A 1 9.37 4.85 8.56
CA TYR A 1 10.55 3.97 8.73
C TYR A 1 10.53 2.77 7.80
N LEU A 2 9.41 2.05 7.63
CA LEU A 2 9.40 0.89 6.73
C LEU A 2 9.55 1.32 5.26
N ASP A 3 8.59 2.04 4.69
CA ASP A 3 8.69 2.39 3.26
C ASP A 3 9.51 3.67 2.96
N ASN A 4 10.13 4.28 3.98
CA ASN A 4 10.83 5.58 3.88
C ASN A 4 10.07 6.66 3.07
N ILE A 5 8.75 6.63 3.15
CA ILE A 5 7.86 7.56 2.45
C ILE A 5 7.93 8.92 3.15
N SER A 6 8.07 9.99 2.36
CA SER A 6 8.06 11.36 2.88
C SER A 6 6.66 11.78 3.34
N ASP A 7 6.58 12.79 4.20
CA ASP A 7 5.29 13.34 4.65
C ASP A 7 4.42 13.87 3.49
N GLN A 8 5.04 14.23 2.36
CA GLN A 8 4.31 14.67 1.17
C GLN A 8 3.79 13.48 0.34
N ASP A 9 4.54 12.39 0.31
CA ASP A 9 4.18 11.20 -0.46
C ASP A 9 3.16 10.33 0.28
N ILE A 10 3.19 10.32 1.63
CA ILE A 10 2.26 9.50 2.44
C ILE A 10 0.81 9.94 2.26
N VAL A 11 0.57 11.21 1.95
CA VAL A 11 -0.78 11.76 1.73
C VAL A 11 -1.43 11.20 0.46
N GLY A 12 -0.62 10.77 -0.52
CA GLY A 12 -1.10 10.17 -1.77
C GLY A 12 -1.17 8.65 -1.73
N LEU A 13 -0.74 8.02 -0.63
CA LEU A 13 -0.67 6.56 -0.53
C LEU A 13 -2.05 5.97 -0.21
N ASN A 14 -2.66 5.32 -1.20
CA ASN A 14 -3.92 4.59 -1.01
C ASN A 14 -3.63 3.11 -0.74
N VAL A 15 -3.88 2.66 0.49
CA VAL A 15 -3.76 1.25 0.89
C VAL A 15 -5.12 0.57 0.74
N PRO A 16 -5.24 -0.51 -0.05
CA PRO A 16 -6.49 -1.24 -0.26
C PRO A 16 -6.95 -1.91 1.05
N THR A 17 -8.24 -1.83 1.34
CA THR A 17 -8.81 -2.41 2.55
C THR A 17 -8.97 -3.93 2.43
N GLY A 18 -8.57 -4.67 3.47
CA GLY A 18 -8.78 -6.12 3.54
C GLY A 18 -7.78 -6.96 2.76
N GLN A 19 -6.77 -6.33 2.13
CA GLN A 19 -5.70 -7.04 1.44
C GLN A 19 -4.45 -7.15 2.32
N PRO A 20 -3.82 -8.34 2.45
CA PRO A 20 -2.56 -8.47 3.18
C PRO A 20 -1.43 -7.75 2.46
N LEU A 21 -0.70 -6.88 3.17
CA LEU A 21 0.55 -6.26 2.72
C LEU A 21 1.73 -6.98 3.38
N VAL A 22 2.58 -7.60 2.56
CA VAL A 22 3.74 -8.38 3.01
C VAL A 22 4.99 -7.52 2.89
N TYR A 23 5.79 -7.54 3.96
CA TYR A 23 7.12 -6.93 4.00
C TYR A 23 8.18 -8.03 4.09
N GLU A 24 9.17 -7.98 3.20
CA GLU A 24 10.41 -8.74 3.34
C GLU A 24 11.44 -7.83 4.01
N LEU A 25 12.03 -8.30 5.10
CA LEU A 25 13.05 -7.56 5.85
C LEU A 25 14.41 -8.27 5.71
N ASP A 26 15.49 -7.48 5.73
CA ASP A 26 16.84 -8.00 5.87
C ASP A 26 17.18 -8.36 7.33
N ALA A 27 18.41 -8.85 7.55
CA ALA A 27 18.89 -9.23 8.87
C ALA A 27 18.97 -8.06 9.88
N ASP A 28 19.01 -6.82 9.38
CA ASP A 28 19.00 -5.60 10.19
C ASP A 28 17.57 -5.06 10.40
N LEU A 29 16.54 -5.86 10.06
CA LEU A 29 15.11 -5.52 10.12
C LEU A 29 14.73 -4.34 9.22
N LYS A 30 15.49 -4.07 8.15
CA LYS A 30 15.15 -3.06 7.16
C LYS A 30 14.33 -3.70 6.05
N PRO A 31 13.21 -3.09 5.63
CA PRO A 31 12.43 -3.62 4.54
C PRO A 31 13.18 -3.48 3.22
N ILE A 32 13.27 -4.60 2.50
CA ILE A 32 13.86 -4.71 1.17
C ILE A 32 12.77 -4.73 0.09
N LYS A 33 11.55 -5.14 0.46
CA LYS A 33 10.42 -5.24 -0.47
C LYS A 33 9.10 -5.18 0.28
N SER A 34 8.11 -4.53 -0.33
CA SER A 34 6.71 -4.58 0.09
C SER A 34 5.81 -4.91 -1.10
N TYR A 35 4.84 -5.79 -0.90
CA TYR A 35 3.87 -6.15 -1.95
C TYR A 35 2.56 -6.68 -1.36
N TYR A 36 1.46 -6.45 -2.06
CA TYR A 36 0.16 -7.00 -1.68
C TYR A 36 0.08 -8.47 -2.09
N LEU A 37 -0.43 -9.31 -1.19
CA LEU A 37 -0.63 -10.73 -1.43
C LEU A 37 -2.01 -10.95 -2.08
N GLY A 38 -2.05 -11.56 -3.25
CA GLY A 38 -3.31 -11.93 -3.92
C GLY A 38 -3.32 -11.56 -5.40
N ASP A 39 -4.52 -11.46 -5.97
CA ASP A 39 -4.75 -11.15 -7.37
C ASP A 39 -4.51 -9.66 -7.68
N GLU A 40 -3.66 -9.37 -8.67
CA GLU A 40 -3.25 -8.00 -9.02
C GLU A 40 -4.42 -7.13 -9.50
N GLU A 41 -5.37 -7.69 -10.25
CA GLU A 41 -6.54 -6.94 -10.71
C GLU A 41 -7.46 -6.57 -9.54
N ALA A 42 -7.68 -7.50 -8.60
CA ALA A 42 -8.48 -7.24 -7.40
C ALA A 42 -7.83 -6.16 -6.52
N ILE A 43 -6.50 -6.24 -6.34
CA ILE A 43 -5.72 -5.25 -5.59
C ILE A 43 -5.84 -3.87 -6.23
N LYS A 44 -5.65 -3.78 -7.55
CA LYS A 44 -5.76 -2.53 -8.29
C LYS A 44 -7.15 -1.91 -8.17
N LYS A 45 -8.21 -2.72 -8.33
CA LYS A 45 -9.60 -2.27 -8.15
C LYS A 45 -9.86 -1.76 -6.73
N ALA A 46 -9.32 -2.43 -5.72
CA ALA A 46 -9.45 -2.00 -4.32
C ALA A 46 -8.70 -0.68 -4.05
N MET A 47 -7.50 -0.50 -4.62
CA MET A 47 -6.76 0.76 -4.53
C MET A 47 -7.50 1.91 -5.21
N ASP A 48 -8.05 1.67 -6.40
CA ASP A 48 -8.86 2.65 -7.13
C ASP A 48 -10.16 2.99 -6.36
N ALA A 49 -10.77 2.00 -5.72
CA ALA A 49 -11.95 2.22 -4.88
C ALA A 49 -11.63 3.14 -3.69
N VAL A 50 -10.51 2.91 -2.99
CA VAL A 50 -10.06 3.78 -1.88
C VAL A 50 -9.76 5.18 -2.37
N ALA A 51 -9.07 5.33 -3.51
CA ALA A 51 -8.77 6.64 -4.10
C ALA A 51 -10.04 7.44 -4.46
N ASN A 52 -11.12 6.74 -4.83
CA ASN A 52 -12.40 7.36 -5.17
C ASN A 52 -13.35 7.51 -3.97
N GLN A 53 -13.09 6.85 -2.84
CA GLN A 53 -13.94 6.90 -1.65
C GLN A 53 -14.03 8.32 -1.05
N GLY A 54 -12.98 9.13 -1.20
CA GLY A 54 -12.94 10.53 -0.76
C GLY A 54 -13.52 11.55 -1.76
N LYS A 55 -13.92 11.12 -2.97
CA LYS A 55 -14.53 12.02 -3.94
C LYS A 55 -15.99 12.24 -3.57
N ALA A 56 -16.35 13.49 -3.30
CA ALA A 56 -17.74 13.88 -3.08
C ALA A 56 -18.59 13.45 -4.29
N LYS A 57 -19.75 12.85 -4.00
CA LYS A 57 -20.71 12.38 -5.00
C LYS A 57 -21.37 13.54 -5.74
#